data_AF-A0A0X8G4U8-F1
#
_entry.id   AF-A0A0X8G4U8-F1
#
_cell.length_a   1.000
_cell.length_b   1.000
_cell.length_c   1.000
_cell.angle_alpha   90.00
_cell.angle_beta   90.00
_cell.angle_gamma   90.00
#
_symmetry.space_group_name_H-M   'P 1'
#
loop_
_entity.id
_entity.type
_entity.pdbx_description
1 polymer ?
#
loop_
_entity_poly.entity_id
_entity_poly.type
_entity_poly.pdbx_seq_one_letter_code
_entity_poly.pdbx_strand_id
1 'polypeptide(L)'
;MNITSFSIFIIVLEFFDLHPNISDKIIIDENNWILYIFSCEIKNKKDGGGTHELTKLLDKISEDIDSGKYKDKIIIGIYDNDSSGYQEFNGLKESEYQIFKQGVVKKHKTKNIYAIIIPIPTGMEIYNQRKQEFKFFEIEHYFPVSFLEENNMLTELDINGIFEITGNKADFADKIKVLNEPEIFKIFENLFFVIDEINNESINYF
;
A
#
# COMPACT_ATOMS: atom_id res chain seq x y z
N MET A 1 0.95 30.40 14.04
CA MET A 1 0.29 30.34 12.72
C MET A 1 0.04 28.86 12.43
N ASN A 2 -1.17 28.53 11.98
CA ASN A 2 -1.81 27.23 12.17
C ASN A 2 -0.98 26.00 11.74
N ILE A 3 -0.70 25.13 12.71
CA ILE A 3 -0.28 23.75 12.48
C ILE A 3 -1.56 22.96 12.24
N THR A 4 -1.95 22.77 10.98
CA THR A 4 -2.98 21.79 10.63
C THR A 4 -2.35 20.41 10.73
N SER A 5 -2.58 19.71 11.85
CA SER A 5 -2.23 18.29 11.94
C SER A 5 -3.25 17.49 11.11
N PHE A 6 -2.79 16.91 10.01
CA PHE A 6 -3.55 15.90 9.28
C PHE A 6 -3.15 14.53 9.82
N SER A 7 -4.12 13.69 10.19
CA SER A 7 -3.85 12.29 10.49
C SER A 7 -4.35 11.46 9.32
N ILE A 8 -3.44 10.87 8.57
CA ILE A 8 -3.74 9.92 7.51
C ILE A 8 -3.73 8.53 8.15
N PHE A 9 -4.81 7.77 7.97
CA PHE A 9 -4.88 6.38 8.41
C PHE A 9 -4.76 5.51 7.16
N ILE A 10 -3.55 5.05 6.88
CA ILE A 10 -3.30 4.11 5.79
C ILE A 10 -3.49 2.72 6.37
N ILE A 11 -4.34 1.93 5.71
CA ILE A 11 -4.60 0.55 6.07
C ILE A 11 -4.04 -0.29 4.95
N VAL A 12 -2.78 -0.67 5.14
CA VAL A 12 -2.12 -1.66 4.30
C VAL A 12 -2.51 -3.01 4.87
N LEU A 13 -3.32 -3.79 4.15
CA LEU A 13 -3.46 -5.21 4.44
C LEU A 13 -2.48 -5.95 3.55
N GLU A 14 -1.71 -6.80 4.21
CA GLU A 14 -0.56 -7.51 3.67
C GLU A 14 0.62 -6.60 3.37
N PHE A 15 1.31 -6.15 4.43
CA PHE A 15 2.77 -6.00 4.35
C PHE A 15 3.50 -6.00 5.69
N PHE A 16 2.77 -5.81 6.79
CA PHE A 16 3.38 -5.94 8.10
C PHE A 16 2.38 -6.57 9.05
N ASP A 17 2.72 -7.72 9.64
CA ASP A 17 2.21 -8.12 10.96
C ASP A 17 2.72 -7.11 12.01
N LEU A 18 2.29 -5.85 11.90
CA LEU A 18 2.52 -4.80 12.89
C LEU A 18 1.61 -5.08 14.07
N HIS A 19 2.12 -5.81 15.05
CA HIS A 19 1.48 -5.97 16.34
C HIS A 19 1.15 -4.60 16.98
N PRO A 20 0.07 -4.49 17.77
CA PRO A 20 -0.61 -3.25 18.08
C PRO A 20 0.14 -2.46 19.17
N ASN A 21 0.04 -1.14 19.02
CA ASN A 21 0.85 -0.10 19.66
C ASN A 21 2.17 0.09 18.93
N ILE A 22 2.21 1.02 17.97
CA ILE A 22 3.16 2.14 17.94
C ILE A 22 2.62 3.15 16.90
N SER A 23 2.71 4.43 17.25
CA SER A 23 2.65 5.55 16.33
C SER A 23 3.95 5.58 15.51
N ASP A 24 4.05 4.83 14.42
CA ASP A 24 5.27 4.82 13.62
C ASP A 24 5.26 5.98 12.60
N LYS A 25 6.26 6.84 12.74
CA LYS A 25 6.55 7.94 11.83
C LYS A 25 7.38 7.40 10.68
N ILE A 26 6.94 7.56 9.44
CA ILE A 26 7.88 7.53 8.32
C ILE A 26 8.42 8.96 8.19
N ILE A 27 9.69 9.14 8.53
CA ILE A 27 10.42 10.40 8.38
C ILE A 27 11.12 10.35 7.03
N ILE A 28 10.73 11.22 6.10
CA ILE A 28 11.48 11.49 4.88
C ILE A 28 11.91 12.96 4.99
N ASP A 29 13.19 13.21 5.20
CA ASP A 29 13.75 14.56 5.46
C ASP A 29 14.85 14.87 4.45
N GLU A 30 14.81 16.02 3.77
CA GLU A 30 15.72 17.12 4.18
C GLU A 30 15.03 18.42 4.66
N ASN A 31 13.69 18.52 4.56
CA ASN A 31 12.93 19.71 5.01
C ASN A 31 11.66 19.44 5.87
N ASN A 32 11.67 18.39 6.70
CA ASN A 32 10.69 18.15 7.77
C ASN A 32 9.21 17.92 7.35
N TRP A 33 8.98 17.11 6.31
CA TRP A 33 7.64 16.58 6.03
C TRP A 33 7.48 15.21 6.71
N ILE A 34 6.71 15.15 7.81
CA ILE A 34 6.43 13.90 8.52
C ILE A 34 5.12 13.33 7.98
N LEU A 35 5.20 12.26 7.18
CA LEU A 35 4.03 11.45 6.85
C LEU A 35 3.70 10.57 8.06
N TYR A 36 2.68 10.96 8.82
CA TYR A 36 2.14 10.13 9.89
C TYR A 36 1.25 9.04 9.27
N ILE A 37 1.84 7.86 9.06
CA ILE A 37 1.09 6.66 8.69
C ILE A 37 0.57 6.02 9.98
N PHE A 38 -0.72 6.21 10.27
CA PHE A 38 -1.35 5.43 11.32
C PHE A 38 -1.82 4.10 10.73
N SER A 39 -1.01 3.05 10.86
CA SER A 39 -1.46 1.68 10.59
C SER A 39 -2.37 1.22 11.72
N CYS A 40 -3.64 0.95 11.42
CA CYS A 40 -4.52 0.25 12.33
C CYS A 40 -4.61 -1.21 11.89
N GLU A 41 -3.94 -2.10 12.64
CA GLU A 41 -4.18 -3.53 12.53
C GLU A 41 -5.59 -3.82 13.07
N ILE A 42 -6.60 -3.86 12.18
CA ILE A 42 -7.90 -4.43 12.55
C ILE A 42 -7.74 -5.94 12.48
N LYS A 43 -7.32 -6.55 13.60
CA LYS A 43 -7.24 -8.00 13.74
C LYS A 43 -8.60 -8.62 13.42
N ASN A 44 -8.75 -9.18 12.23
CA ASN A 44 -9.70 -10.26 12.03
C ASN A 44 -9.10 -11.48 12.72
N LYS A 45 -9.85 -12.10 13.64
CA LYS A 45 -9.51 -13.46 14.06
C LYS A 45 -9.44 -14.29 12.78
N LYS A 46 -8.30 -14.96 12.54
CA LYS A 46 -8.11 -15.87 11.41
C LYS A 46 -9.10 -17.04 11.50
N ASP A 47 -10.33 -16.80 11.07
CA ASP A 47 -11.33 -17.81 10.79
C ASP A 47 -11.52 -17.84 9.26
N GLY A 48 -10.47 -18.30 8.56
CA GLY A 48 -10.51 -18.60 7.13
C GLY A 48 -9.57 -17.73 6.29
N GLY A 49 -8.57 -18.37 5.69
CA GLY A 49 -7.72 -17.75 4.68
C GLY A 49 -8.52 -17.43 3.43
N GLY A 50 -8.47 -16.17 2.99
CA GLY A 50 -8.98 -15.80 1.69
C GLY A 50 -8.54 -14.39 1.33
N THR A 51 -7.95 -14.25 0.14
CA THR A 51 -8.25 -13.20 -0.85
C THR A 51 -9.57 -12.52 -0.46
N HIS A 52 -9.73 -11.22 -0.30
CA HIS A 52 -10.89 -10.43 0.17
C HIS A 52 -10.81 -9.90 1.61
N GLU A 53 -9.71 -10.12 2.34
CA GLU A 53 -9.55 -9.55 3.69
C GLU A 53 -9.58 -8.01 3.69
N LEU A 54 -8.91 -7.36 2.73
CA LEU A 54 -8.89 -5.89 2.63
C LEU A 54 -10.25 -5.32 2.27
N THR A 55 -10.93 -5.93 1.32
CA THR A 55 -12.27 -5.48 0.93
C THR A 55 -13.26 -5.56 2.11
N LYS A 56 -13.26 -6.68 2.85
CA LYS A 56 -14.09 -6.81 4.07
C LYS A 56 -13.72 -5.79 5.13
N LEU A 57 -12.43 -5.47 5.27
CA LEU A 57 -11.98 -4.47 6.22
C LEU A 57 -12.47 -3.07 5.84
N LEU A 58 -12.37 -2.70 4.56
CA LEU A 58 -12.89 -1.42 4.07
C LEU A 58 -14.40 -1.30 4.28
N ASP A 59 -15.17 -2.38 4.08
CA ASP A 59 -16.61 -2.41 4.37
C ASP A 59 -16.89 -2.18 5.87
N LYS A 60 -16.13 -2.84 6.75
CA LYS A 60 -16.26 -2.61 8.21
C LYS A 60 -15.89 -1.17 8.60
N ILE A 61 -14.84 -0.60 8.02
CA ILE A 61 -14.45 0.78 8.31
C ILE A 61 -15.50 1.77 7.78
N SER A 62 -16.12 1.44 6.65
CA SER A 62 -17.25 2.18 6.11
C SER A 62 -18.40 2.25 7.10
N GLU A 63 -18.71 1.17 7.84
CA GLU A 63 -19.68 1.17 8.94
C GLU A 63 -19.18 1.97 10.17
N ASP A 64 -17.90 1.83 10.53
CA ASP A 64 -17.29 2.60 11.63
C ASP A 64 -17.39 4.12 11.36
N ILE A 65 -17.20 4.57 10.11
CA ILE A 65 -17.38 5.97 9.70
C ILE A 65 -18.81 6.45 9.90
N ASP A 66 -19.81 5.63 9.55
CA ASP A 66 -21.22 5.97 9.77
C ASP A 66 -21.55 6.09 11.27
N SER A 67 -20.87 5.32 12.13
CA SER A 67 -20.97 5.44 13.59
C SER A 67 -20.24 6.67 14.18
N GLY A 68 -19.56 7.46 13.34
CA GLY A 68 -18.81 8.66 13.71
C GLY A 68 -17.33 8.44 14.02
N LYS A 69 -16.85 7.18 14.00
CA LYS A 69 -15.44 6.84 14.20
C LYS A 69 -14.66 7.12 12.91
N TYR A 70 -13.48 7.71 12.99
CA TYR A 70 -12.66 8.08 11.81
C TYR A 70 -13.31 9.06 10.80
N LYS A 71 -14.42 9.72 11.13
CA LYS A 71 -15.12 10.65 10.22
C LYS A 71 -14.22 11.77 9.65
N ASP A 72 -13.21 12.18 10.40
CA ASP A 72 -12.26 13.24 10.04
C ASP A 72 -10.94 12.68 9.47
N LYS A 73 -10.92 11.40 9.09
CA LYS A 73 -9.73 10.70 8.56
C LYS A 73 -9.93 10.34 7.10
N ILE A 74 -8.81 10.25 6.39
CA ILE A 74 -8.73 9.63 5.08
C ILE A 74 -8.23 8.20 5.31
N ILE A 75 -8.97 7.24 4.77
CA ILE A 75 -8.66 5.81 4.81
C ILE A 75 -8.20 5.39 3.43
N ILE A 76 -7.04 4.74 3.34
CA ILE A 76 -6.50 4.24 2.08
C ILE A 76 -6.19 2.74 2.25
N GLY A 77 -6.88 1.89 1.49
CA GLY A 77 -6.52 0.49 1.27
C GLY A 77 -5.54 0.36 0.11
N ILE A 78 -4.46 -0.39 0.29
CA ILE A 78 -3.44 -0.61 -0.75
C ILE A 78 -3.42 -2.10 -1.09
N TYR A 79 -3.55 -2.41 -2.38
CA TYR A 79 -3.51 -3.77 -2.94
C TYR A 79 -2.21 -3.92 -3.74
N ASP A 80 -1.58 -5.09 -3.63
CA ASP A 80 -0.58 -5.51 -4.60
C ASP A 80 -1.18 -5.55 -6.01
N ASN A 81 -0.32 -5.37 -7.01
CA ASN A 81 -0.68 -5.47 -8.42
C ASN A 81 -0.27 -6.84 -8.97
N ASP A 82 -0.55 -7.85 -8.17
CA ASP A 82 -0.49 -9.27 -8.50
C ASP A 82 -1.87 -9.76 -8.96
N SER A 83 -2.00 -11.06 -9.25
CA SER A 83 -3.26 -11.66 -9.69
C SER A 83 -4.38 -11.49 -8.64
N SER A 84 -4.07 -11.63 -7.35
CA SER A 84 -5.04 -11.59 -6.25
C SER A 84 -5.52 -10.17 -5.98
N GLY A 85 -4.59 -9.24 -5.75
CA GLY A 85 -4.87 -7.83 -5.50
C GLY A 85 -5.57 -7.17 -6.68
N TYR A 86 -5.17 -7.50 -7.93
CA TYR A 86 -5.88 -7.05 -9.12
C TYR A 86 -7.34 -7.53 -9.15
N GLN A 87 -7.60 -8.79 -8.78
CA GLN A 87 -8.96 -9.33 -8.71
C GLN A 87 -9.81 -8.57 -7.71
N GLU A 88 -9.31 -8.38 -6.50
CA GLU A 88 -10.04 -7.72 -5.42
C GLU A 88 -10.32 -6.26 -5.72
N PHE A 89 -9.29 -5.53 -6.16
CA PHE A 89 -9.42 -4.13 -6.52
C PHE A 89 -10.47 -3.94 -7.63
N ASN A 90 -10.46 -4.80 -8.64
CA ASN A 90 -11.46 -4.74 -9.71
C ASN A 90 -12.84 -5.23 -9.28
N GLY A 91 -12.91 -6.15 -8.30
CA GLY A 91 -14.14 -6.66 -7.70
C GLY A 91 -14.88 -5.68 -6.78
N LEU A 92 -14.28 -4.55 -6.39
CA LEU A 92 -14.95 -3.50 -5.63
C LEU A 92 -16.24 -3.04 -6.33
N LYS A 93 -17.36 -3.04 -5.59
CA LYS A 93 -18.70 -2.81 -6.14
C LYS A 93 -18.82 -1.41 -6.75
N GLU A 94 -19.20 -1.33 -8.03
CA GLU A 94 -19.44 -0.06 -8.72
C GLU A 94 -20.59 0.75 -8.11
N SER A 95 -21.49 0.12 -7.35
CA SER A 95 -22.53 0.83 -6.60
C SER A 95 -21.94 1.70 -5.49
N GLU A 96 -20.83 1.28 -4.88
CA GLU A 96 -20.20 1.89 -3.70
C GLU A 96 -18.96 2.72 -4.06
N TYR A 97 -18.21 2.30 -5.08
CA TYR A 97 -16.97 2.93 -5.51
C TYR A 97 -17.09 3.60 -6.88
N GLN A 98 -16.31 4.64 -7.08
CA GLN A 98 -16.13 5.34 -8.35
C GLN A 98 -14.64 5.45 -8.69
N ILE A 99 -14.33 5.57 -9.98
CA ILE A 99 -12.95 5.76 -10.45
C ILE A 99 -12.49 7.16 -10.02
N PHE A 100 -11.36 7.22 -9.30
CA PHE A 100 -10.68 8.46 -8.94
C PHE A 100 -9.49 8.70 -9.88
N LYS A 101 -8.68 7.66 -10.11
CA LYS A 101 -7.58 7.64 -11.08
C LYS A 101 -7.65 6.36 -11.88
N GLN A 102 -7.78 6.47 -13.20
CA GLN A 102 -8.04 5.33 -14.08
C GLN A 102 -6.99 4.23 -13.89
N GLY A 103 -7.45 3.02 -13.55
CA GLY A 103 -6.60 1.84 -13.40
C GLY A 103 -5.70 1.82 -12.15
N VAL A 104 -5.78 2.83 -11.27
CA VAL A 104 -4.90 2.95 -10.09
C VAL A 104 -5.69 3.20 -8.81
N VAL A 105 -6.68 4.11 -8.83
CA VAL A 105 -7.40 4.51 -7.62
C VAL A 105 -8.91 4.46 -7.81
N LYS A 106 -9.59 3.82 -6.86
CA LYS A 106 -11.05 3.90 -6.68
C LYS A 106 -11.35 4.63 -5.37
N LYS A 107 -12.37 5.49 -5.37
CA LYS A 107 -12.85 6.22 -4.18
C LYS A 107 -14.26 5.76 -3.82
N HIS A 108 -14.53 5.54 -2.54
CA HIS A 108 -15.90 5.32 -2.05
C HIS A 108 -16.75 6.58 -2.31
N LYS A 109 -17.95 6.42 -2.85
CA LYS A 109 -18.76 7.54 -3.36
C LYS A 109 -19.16 8.55 -2.29
N THR A 110 -19.35 8.10 -1.05
CA THR A 110 -19.86 8.94 0.05
C THR A 110 -18.91 9.09 1.23
N LYS A 111 -17.75 8.42 1.22
CA LYS A 111 -16.83 8.33 2.37
C LYS A 111 -15.41 8.65 1.93
N ASN A 112 -14.58 9.11 2.86
CA ASN A 112 -13.15 9.34 2.63
C ASN A 112 -12.36 8.03 2.68
N ILE A 113 -12.81 7.04 1.91
CA ILE A 113 -12.16 5.74 1.73
C ILE A 113 -11.68 5.66 0.29
N TYR A 114 -10.42 5.29 0.12
CA TYR A 114 -9.76 5.09 -1.16
C TYR A 114 -9.18 3.68 -1.20
N ALA A 115 -9.17 3.10 -2.39
CA ALA A 115 -8.47 1.88 -2.72
C ALA A 115 -7.43 2.21 -3.78
N ILE A 116 -6.18 1.81 -3.56
CA ILE A 116 -5.07 1.93 -4.50
C ILE A 116 -4.66 0.51 -4.87
N ILE A 117 -4.60 0.19 -6.15
CA ILE A 117 -3.72 -0.90 -6.61
C ILE A 117 -2.36 -0.28 -6.89
N ILE A 118 -1.28 -0.84 -6.33
CA ILE A 118 0.03 -0.20 -6.40
C ILE A 118 0.40 0.09 -7.86
N PRO A 119 0.82 1.33 -8.17
CA PRO A 119 1.23 1.68 -9.51
C PRO A 119 2.48 0.89 -9.89
N ILE A 120 2.73 0.75 -11.18
CA ILE A 120 3.94 0.07 -11.66
C ILE A 120 4.91 1.13 -12.15
N PRO A 121 6.09 1.25 -11.52
CA PRO A 121 7.12 2.17 -11.96
C PRO A 121 7.53 1.91 -13.41
N THR A 122 7.99 2.96 -14.09
CA THR A 122 8.56 2.82 -15.44
C THR A 122 9.75 1.87 -15.42
N GLY A 123 9.79 0.91 -16.34
CA GLY A 123 10.83 -0.12 -16.42
C GLY A 123 10.49 -1.43 -15.69
N MET A 124 9.37 -1.50 -14.97
CA MET A 124 8.88 -2.72 -14.28
C MET A 124 7.61 -3.29 -14.91
N GLU A 125 7.27 -2.89 -16.14
CA GLU A 125 6.04 -3.30 -16.83
C GLU A 125 5.99 -4.82 -17.09
N ILE A 126 7.14 -5.48 -17.08
CA ILE A 126 7.27 -6.92 -17.29
C ILE A 126 6.50 -7.74 -16.24
N TYR A 127 6.30 -7.19 -15.04
CA TYR A 127 5.55 -7.80 -13.94
C TYR A 127 4.03 -7.71 -14.11
N ASN A 128 3.55 -7.01 -15.13
CA ASN A 128 2.13 -6.74 -15.33
C ASN A 128 1.69 -7.02 -16.76
N GLN A 129 1.57 -8.31 -17.03
CA GLN A 129 1.11 -8.79 -18.32
C GLN A 129 -0.41 -8.63 -18.48
N ARG A 130 -0.87 -8.80 -19.72
CA ARG A 130 -2.30 -8.65 -20.06
C ARG A 130 -3.22 -9.64 -19.34
N LYS A 131 -2.76 -10.87 -19.13
CA LYS A 131 -3.55 -11.88 -18.43
C LYS A 131 -3.40 -11.68 -16.93
N GLN A 132 -4.50 -11.83 -16.20
CA GLN A 132 -4.52 -11.66 -14.74
C GLN A 132 -3.58 -12.66 -14.05
N GLU A 133 -3.53 -13.92 -14.50
CA GLU A 133 -2.62 -14.93 -13.95
C GLU A 133 -1.13 -14.59 -14.11
N PHE A 134 -0.81 -13.57 -14.92
CA PHE A 134 0.55 -13.12 -15.20
C PHE A 134 0.82 -11.71 -14.65
N LYS A 135 0.11 -11.35 -13.59
CA LYS A 135 0.39 -10.17 -12.77
C LYS A 135 1.07 -10.63 -11.48
N PHE A 136 2.24 -10.07 -11.20
CA PHE A 136 3.09 -10.50 -10.09
C PHE A 136 3.71 -9.32 -9.34
N PHE A 137 3.23 -8.10 -9.58
CA PHE A 137 3.88 -6.93 -9.02
C PHE A 137 3.41 -6.69 -7.58
N GLU A 138 4.23 -7.09 -6.63
CA GLU A 138 4.06 -6.88 -5.19
C GLU A 138 4.83 -5.65 -4.70
N ILE A 139 4.43 -5.06 -3.57
CA ILE A 139 5.06 -3.85 -3.04
C ILE A 139 6.54 -4.04 -2.65
N GLU A 140 7.05 -5.27 -2.42
CA GLU A 140 8.49 -5.50 -2.23
C GLU A 140 9.29 -5.12 -3.48
N HIS A 141 8.72 -5.22 -4.69
CA HIS A 141 9.43 -4.89 -5.93
C HIS A 141 9.82 -3.42 -6.03
N TYR A 142 9.29 -2.56 -5.17
CA TYR A 142 9.75 -1.18 -5.05
C TYR A 142 11.14 -1.05 -4.43
N PHE A 143 11.64 -2.07 -3.74
CA PHE A 143 13.00 -2.06 -3.23
C PHE A 143 14.01 -2.39 -4.34
N PRO A 144 15.24 -1.85 -4.27
CA PRO A 144 16.31 -2.22 -5.20
C PRO A 144 16.55 -3.74 -5.22
N VAL A 145 16.75 -4.31 -6.41
CA VAL A 145 17.00 -5.75 -6.58
C VAL A 145 18.15 -6.23 -5.68
N SER A 146 19.27 -5.50 -5.63
CA SER A 146 20.40 -5.84 -4.77
C SER A 146 20.02 -5.89 -3.28
N PHE A 147 19.14 -5.00 -2.83
CA PHE A 147 18.66 -4.99 -1.45
C PHE A 147 17.77 -6.21 -1.16
N LEU A 148 16.92 -6.61 -2.13
CA LEU A 148 16.10 -7.81 -2.02
C LEU A 148 16.96 -9.09 -2.01
N GLU A 149 17.99 -9.16 -2.86
CA GLU A 149 18.95 -10.28 -2.91
C GLU A 149 19.71 -10.45 -1.59
N GLU A 150 20.27 -9.37 -1.04
CA GLU A 150 20.99 -9.38 0.24
C GLU A 150 20.12 -9.84 1.41
N ASN A 151 18.81 -9.68 1.28
CA ASN A 151 17.82 -10.08 2.27
C ASN A 151 17.17 -11.44 1.99
N ASN A 152 17.61 -12.16 0.95
CA ASN A 152 17.05 -13.45 0.51
C ASN A 152 15.54 -13.37 0.21
N MET A 153 15.12 -12.28 -0.44
CA MET A 153 13.73 -12.00 -0.79
C MET A 153 13.38 -12.31 -2.25
N LEU A 154 14.31 -12.86 -3.02
CA LEU A 154 14.10 -13.16 -4.45
C LEU A 154 14.28 -14.65 -4.73
N THR A 155 13.41 -15.17 -5.59
CA THR A 155 13.67 -16.39 -6.37
C THR A 155 13.71 -16.02 -7.84
N GLU A 156 14.76 -16.44 -8.54
CA GLU A 156 14.85 -16.26 -9.99
C GLU A 156 13.82 -17.15 -10.69
N LEU A 157 13.05 -16.57 -11.60
CA LEU A 157 12.13 -17.33 -12.45
C LEU A 157 12.85 -17.78 -13.73
N ASP A 158 12.28 -18.77 -14.43
CA ASP A 158 12.77 -19.22 -15.75
C ASP A 158 12.76 -18.10 -16.82
N ILE A 159 12.19 -16.94 -16.50
CA ILE A 159 12.15 -15.75 -17.34
C ILE A 159 13.25 -14.79 -16.88
N ASN A 160 14.27 -14.63 -17.71
CA ASN A 160 15.43 -13.79 -17.43
C ASN A 160 15.01 -12.34 -17.09
N GLY A 161 15.49 -11.84 -15.95
CA GLY A 161 15.22 -10.48 -15.48
C GLY A 161 13.88 -10.29 -14.76
N ILE A 162 13.15 -11.38 -14.49
CA ILE A 162 11.96 -11.36 -13.60
C ILE A 162 12.27 -12.19 -12.36
N PHE A 163 12.04 -11.57 -11.20
CA PHE A 163 12.19 -12.21 -9.91
C PHE A 163 10.84 -12.36 -9.23
N GLU A 164 10.57 -13.50 -8.62
CA GLU A 164 9.44 -13.64 -7.70
C GLU A 164 9.88 -13.21 -6.31
N ILE A 165 9.01 -12.51 -5.60
CA ILE A 165 9.24 -12.18 -4.20
C ILE A 165 9.01 -13.43 -3.36
N THR A 166 10.05 -13.84 -2.65
CA THR A 166 10.04 -15.00 -1.78
C THR A 166 10.69 -14.67 -0.44
N GLY A 167 10.94 -15.68 0.38
CA GLY A 167 11.60 -15.51 1.66
C GLY A 167 10.67 -15.16 2.82
N ASN A 168 11.27 -14.71 3.94
CA ASN A 168 10.53 -14.39 5.15
C ASN A 168 10.12 -12.92 5.16
N LYS A 169 8.91 -12.64 4.63
CA LYS A 169 8.33 -11.29 4.58
C LYS A 169 8.24 -10.62 5.95
N ALA A 170 7.98 -11.37 7.02
CA ALA A 170 7.89 -10.81 8.37
C ALA A 170 9.25 -10.30 8.88
N ASP A 171 10.32 -11.08 8.70
CA ASP A 171 11.68 -10.65 9.07
C ASP A 171 12.14 -9.47 8.20
N PHE A 172 11.79 -9.48 6.91
CA PHE A 172 12.12 -8.39 6.00
C PHE A 172 11.43 -7.08 6.41
N ALA A 173 10.15 -7.15 6.75
CA ALA A 173 9.39 -6.07 7.33
C ALA A 173 10.08 -5.49 8.58
N ASP A 174 10.52 -6.33 9.51
CA ASP A 174 11.20 -5.86 10.73
C ASP A 174 12.54 -5.15 10.43
N LYS A 175 13.28 -5.60 9.40
CA LYS A 175 14.50 -4.92 8.95
C LYS A 175 14.22 -3.55 8.34
N ILE A 176 13.17 -3.42 7.52
CA ILE A 176 12.80 -2.16 6.88
C ILE A 176 12.49 -1.08 7.93
N LYS A 177 11.86 -1.44 9.06
CA LYS A 177 11.47 -0.48 10.11
C LYS A 177 12.64 0.29 10.73
N VAL A 178 13.85 -0.27 10.70
CA VAL A 178 15.05 0.34 11.30
C VAL A 178 16.01 0.90 10.24
N LEU A 179 15.62 0.87 8.97
CA LEU A 179 16.43 1.34 7.85
C LEU A 179 16.42 2.87 7.78
N ASN A 180 17.60 3.48 7.63
CA ASN A 180 17.77 4.94 7.60
C ASN A 180 18.36 5.44 6.27
N GLU A 181 18.25 4.66 5.20
CA GLU A 181 18.82 4.97 3.89
C GLU A 181 17.70 5.35 2.90
N PRO A 182 17.41 6.65 2.68
CA PRO A 182 16.24 7.08 1.90
C PRO A 182 16.28 6.61 0.44
N GLU A 183 17.46 6.46 -0.14
CA GLU A 183 17.63 6.00 -1.53
C GLU A 183 17.03 4.60 -1.76
N ILE A 184 16.95 3.75 -0.73
CA ILE A 184 16.33 2.43 -0.82
C ILE A 184 14.81 2.54 -1.07
N PHE A 185 14.19 3.66 -0.71
CA PHE A 185 12.76 3.91 -0.90
C PHE A 185 12.47 4.73 -2.15
N LYS A 186 13.46 5.05 -2.99
CA LYS A 186 13.30 5.98 -4.12
C LYS A 186 12.16 5.63 -5.06
N ILE A 187 12.02 4.35 -5.41
CA ILE A 187 11.01 3.89 -6.36
C ILE A 187 9.58 4.08 -5.79
N PHE A 188 9.42 4.11 -4.46
CA PHE A 188 8.13 4.33 -3.79
C PHE A 188 7.52 5.70 -4.09
N GLU A 189 8.29 6.64 -4.66
CA GLU A 189 7.77 7.92 -5.16
C GLU A 189 6.50 7.76 -6.01
N ASN A 190 6.42 6.70 -6.81
CA ASN A 190 5.24 6.44 -7.67
C ASN A 190 3.97 6.21 -6.84
N LEU A 191 4.10 5.48 -5.72
CA LEU A 191 3.00 5.28 -4.77
C LEU A 191 2.73 6.57 -3.98
N PHE A 192 3.77 7.25 -3.54
CA PHE A 192 3.64 8.48 -2.75
C PHE A 192 2.94 9.60 -3.52
N PHE A 193 3.26 9.80 -4.80
CA PHE A 193 2.54 10.75 -5.64
C PHE A 193 1.05 10.43 -5.82
N VAL A 194 0.68 9.15 -5.81
CA VAL A 194 -0.75 8.74 -5.82
C VAL A 194 -1.42 9.11 -4.49
N ILE A 195 -0.73 8.92 -3.37
CA ILE A 195 -1.22 9.28 -2.04
C ILE A 195 -1.36 10.81 -1.92
N ASP A 196 -0.39 11.57 -2.43
CA ASP A 196 -0.42 13.04 -2.47
C ASP A 196 -1.58 13.55 -3.31
N GLU A 197 -1.85 12.95 -4.47
CA GLU A 197 -2.99 13.29 -5.32
C GLU A 197 -4.33 13.08 -4.59
N ILE A 198 -4.45 12.00 -3.80
CA ILE A 198 -5.62 11.76 -2.95
C ILE A 198 -5.78 12.86 -1.88
N ASN A 199 -4.67 13.38 -1.37
CA ASN A 199 -4.64 14.42 -0.35
C ASN A 199 -4.67 15.85 -0.94
N ASN A 200 -4.58 16.00 -2.27
CA ASN A 200 -4.41 17.28 -2.95
C ASN A 200 -3.17 18.04 -2.45
N GLU A 201 -2.08 17.31 -2.23
CA GLU A 201 -0.77 17.84 -1.83
C GLU A 201 0.24 17.70 -2.97
N SER A 202 1.34 18.44 -2.89
CA SER A 202 2.48 18.31 -3.79
C SER A 202 3.76 18.36 -2.96
N ILE A 203 4.34 17.18 -2.74
CA ILE A 203 5.54 17.00 -1.93
C ILE A 203 6.72 16.73 -2.85
N ASN A 204 7.87 17.35 -2.57
CA ASN A 204 9.13 16.97 -3.18
C ASN A 204 9.87 15.98 -2.26
N TYR A 205 10.01 14.73 -2.70
CA TYR A 205 10.62 13.66 -1.90
C TYR A 205 12.15 13.61 -2.03
N PHE A 206 12.72 14.19 -3.10
CA PHE A 206 14.15 14.15 -3.43
C PHE A 206 14.68 15.45 -4.04
#